data_AF-A0A450VLN4-F1
#
_entry.id   AF-A0A450VLN4-F1
#
_cell.length_a   1.000
_cell.length_b   1.000
_cell.length_c   1.000
_cell.angle_alpha   90.00
_cell.angle_beta   90.00
_cell.angle_gamma   90.00
#
_symmetry.space_group_name_H-M   'P 1'
#
loop_
_entity.id
_entity.type
_entity.pdbx_description
1 polymer ?
#
loop_
_entity_poly.entity_id
_entity_poly.type
_entity_poly.pdbx_seq_one_letter_code
_entity_poly.pdbx_strand_id
1 'polypeptide(L)'
;MPLNDTAIRNAKPAAKPYKLFDGERKWWRLKYRYANKEKLLSLGVYPGVTLKDARNRKDEARKLLANGFDPNENRKAQRSAQTERAANSFEVVAREWFAKHSPG
;
A
#
# COMPACT_ATOMS: atom_id res chain seq x y z
N MET A 1 -17.12 -10.09 3.44
CA MET A 1 -17.77 -11.33 3.87
C MET A 1 -16.65 -12.19 4.42
N PRO A 2 -16.75 -12.68 5.67
CA PRO A 2 -15.84 -13.69 6.15
C PRO A 2 -15.90 -14.91 5.23
N LEU A 3 -14.81 -15.66 5.12
CA LEU A 3 -14.83 -16.99 4.53
C LEU A 3 -15.86 -17.84 5.27
N ASN A 4 -16.52 -18.71 4.51
CA ASN A 4 -17.39 -19.73 5.06
C ASN A 4 -16.90 -21.10 4.61
N ASP A 5 -17.30 -22.14 5.35
CA ASP A 5 -16.85 -23.52 5.11
C ASP A 5 -17.10 -23.98 3.67
N THR A 6 -18.23 -23.57 3.08
CA THR A 6 -18.58 -23.86 1.69
C THR A 6 -17.60 -23.24 0.69
N ALA A 7 -17.14 -22.00 0.91
CA ALA A 7 -16.15 -21.35 0.06
C ALA A 7 -14.77 -22.00 0.14
N ILE A 8 -14.40 -22.56 1.30
CA ILE A 8 -13.15 -23.32 1.48
C ILE A 8 -13.22 -24.64 0.72
N ARG A 9 -14.30 -25.40 0.89
CA ARG A 9 -14.47 -26.71 0.23
C ARG A 9 -14.55 -26.60 -1.29
N ASN A 10 -15.12 -25.51 -1.80
CA ASN A 10 -15.27 -25.27 -3.23
C ASN A 10 -14.07 -24.55 -3.87
N ALA A 11 -12.99 -24.32 -3.12
CA ALA A 11 -11.77 -23.70 -3.62
C ALA A 11 -11.11 -24.59 -4.69
N LYS A 12 -11.10 -24.11 -5.94
CA LYS A 12 -10.54 -24.87 -7.06
C LYS A 12 -9.02 -24.69 -7.14
N PRO A 13 -8.24 -25.75 -7.41
CA PRO A 13 -6.82 -25.62 -7.71
C PRO A 13 -6.60 -24.65 -8.87
N ALA A 14 -5.66 -23.71 -8.71
CA ALA A 14 -5.24 -22.81 -9.77
C ALA A 14 -3.78 -23.10 -10.15
N ALA A 15 -3.40 -22.76 -11.38
CA ALA A 15 -2.03 -22.95 -11.87
C ALA A 15 -0.95 -22.22 -11.04
N LYS A 16 -1.36 -21.25 -10.20
CA LYS A 16 -0.49 -20.55 -9.26
C LYS A 16 -1.13 -20.57 -7.87
N PRO A 17 -0.33 -20.68 -6.79
CA PRO A 17 -0.85 -20.52 -5.43
C PRO A 17 -1.62 -19.22 -5.27
N TYR A 18 -2.85 -19.29 -4.74
CA TYR A 18 -3.69 -18.13 -4.48
C TYR A 18 -4.18 -18.15 -3.03
N LYS A 19 -4.44 -16.98 -2.46
CA LYS A 19 -4.83 -16.81 -1.06
C LYS A 19 -6.33 -16.48 -0.98
N LEU A 20 -7.04 -17.17 -0.10
CA LEU A 20 -8.41 -16.84 0.29
C LEU A 20 -8.36 -16.02 1.60
N PHE A 21 -9.05 -14.88 1.65
CA PHE A 21 -8.98 -13.93 2.78
C PHE A 21 -10.31 -13.81 3.55
N ASP A 22 -10.26 -14.09 4.85
CA ASP A 22 -11.41 -14.18 5.77
C ASP A 22 -12.04 -12.83 6.19
N GLY A 23 -11.79 -11.76 5.45
CA GLY A 23 -12.52 -10.50 5.61
C GLY A 23 -12.31 -9.70 6.91
N GLU A 24 -11.54 -10.17 7.90
CA GLU A 24 -11.41 -9.50 9.22
C GLU A 24 -10.49 -8.26 9.27
N ARG A 25 -10.33 -7.54 8.16
CA ARG A 25 -9.48 -6.34 8.14
C ARG A 25 -10.29 -5.10 8.50
N LYS A 26 -10.12 -4.59 9.72
CA LYS A 26 -10.67 -3.29 10.13
C LYS A 26 -9.80 -2.17 9.56
N TRP A 27 -10.36 -1.36 8.65
CA TRP A 27 -9.63 -0.28 8.00
C TRP A 27 -9.87 1.07 8.68
N TRP A 28 -8.80 1.81 8.91
CA TRP A 28 -8.90 3.24 9.19
C TRP A 28 -9.09 3.97 7.87
N ARG A 29 -10.20 4.70 7.72
CA ARG A 29 -10.50 5.49 6.52
C ARG A 29 -10.85 6.93 6.87
N LEU A 30 -10.39 7.85 6.05
CA LEU A 30 -10.71 9.27 6.12
C LEU A 30 -11.47 9.66 4.86
N LYS A 31 -12.72 10.12 5.02
CA LYS A 31 -13.49 10.78 3.98
C LYS A 31 -13.08 12.24 3.90
N TYR A 32 -12.81 12.73 2.69
CA TYR A 32 -12.42 14.12 2.44
C TYR A 32 -12.93 14.59 1.08
N ARG A 33 -12.83 15.89 0.81
CA ARG A 33 -13.11 16.48 -0.50
C ARG A 33 -11.87 17.18 -1.02
N TYR A 34 -11.63 17.02 -2.31
CA TYR A 34 -10.56 17.70 -3.04
C TYR A 34 -11.03 18.00 -4.46
N ALA A 35 -10.87 19.24 -4.92
CA ALA A 35 -11.33 19.70 -6.23
C ALA A 35 -12.81 19.34 -6.52
N ASN A 36 -13.72 19.65 -5.58
CA ASN A 36 -15.15 19.32 -5.62
C ASN A 36 -15.51 17.83 -5.73
N LYS A 37 -14.54 16.92 -5.60
CA LYS A 37 -14.77 15.47 -5.61
C LYS A 37 -14.62 14.91 -4.21
N GLU A 38 -15.58 14.09 -3.80
CA GLU A 38 -15.47 13.29 -2.58
C GLU A 38 -14.51 12.13 -2.82
N LYS A 39 -13.58 11.94 -1.90
CA LYS A 39 -12.55 10.91 -1.95
C LYS A 39 -12.39 10.23 -0.59
N LEU A 40 -11.83 9.03 -0.62
CA LEU A 40 -11.59 8.21 0.57
C LEU A 40 -10.11 7.85 0.63
N LEU A 41 -9.47 8.17 1.76
CA LEU A 41 -8.07 7.84 2.04
C LEU A 41 -8.02 6.69 3.05
N SER A 42 -7.25 5.66 2.73
CA SER A 42 -6.95 4.57 3.67
C SER A 42 -5.73 4.93 4.50
N LEU A 43 -5.90 5.01 5.82
CA LEU A 43 -4.89 5.38 6.80
C LEU A 43 -4.18 4.16 7.40
N GLY A 44 -4.70 2.95 7.17
CA GLY A 44 -4.12 1.72 7.71
C GLY A 44 -5.13 0.61 8.00
N VAL A 45 -4.63 -0.52 8.45
CA VAL A 45 -5.42 -1.68 8.88
C VAL A 45 -5.13 -1.95 10.35
N TYR A 46 -6.16 -2.02 11.19
CA TYR A 46 -6.06 -2.48 12.57
C TYR A 46 -5.88 -4.00 12.62
N PRO A 47 -5.08 -4.55 13.56
CA PRO A 47 -4.35 -3.86 14.63
C PRO A 47 -2.98 -3.30 14.22
N GLY A 48 -2.51 -3.59 12.99
CA GLY A 48 -1.19 -3.15 12.52
C GLY A 48 -0.99 -1.63 12.48
N VAL A 49 -2.07 -0.84 12.47
CA VAL A 49 -2.05 0.60 12.69
C VAL A 49 -2.93 0.90 13.90
N THR A 50 -2.31 1.44 14.94
CA THR A 50 -3.01 1.81 16.17
C THR A 50 -3.95 3.00 15.92
N LEU A 51 -4.90 3.23 16.83
CA LEU A 51 -5.76 4.41 16.77
C LEU A 51 -4.94 5.72 16.84
N LYS A 52 -3.87 5.74 17.65
CA LYS A 52 -2.97 6.89 17.77
C LYS A 52 -2.32 7.20 16.43
N ASP A 53 -1.75 6.18 15.78
CA ASP A 53 -1.09 6.35 14.48
C ASP A 53 -2.09 6.75 13.39
N ALA A 54 -3.30 6.17 13.41
CA ALA A 54 -4.36 6.55 12.49
C ALA A 54 -4.76 8.02 12.65
N ARG A 55 -4.82 8.54 13.89
CA ARG A 55 -5.09 9.97 14.16
C ARG A 55 -3.94 10.86 13.66
N ASN A 56 -2.69 10.49 13.89
CA ASN A 56 -1.54 11.23 13.38
C ASN A 56 -1.57 11.33 11.84
N ARG A 57 -1.77 10.19 11.15
CA ARG A 57 -1.89 10.15 9.67
C ARG A 57 -3.07 10.96 9.16
N LYS A 58 -4.19 11.00 9.90
CA LYS A 58 -5.34 11.85 9.56
C LYS A 58 -4.95 13.33 9.61
N ASP A 59 -4.21 13.75 10.63
CA ASP A 59 -3.81 15.15 10.79
C ASP A 59 -2.76 15.55 9.74
N GLU A 60 -1.84 14.67 9.37
CA GLU A 60 -0.95 14.84 8.21
C GLU A 60 -1.73 15.01 6.91
N ALA A 61 -2.73 14.15 6.65
CA ALA A 61 -3.58 14.27 5.47
C ALA A 61 -4.35 15.60 5.43
N ARG A 62 -4.80 16.11 6.60
CA ARG A 62 -5.44 17.42 6.69
C ARG A 62 -4.48 18.56 6.38
N LYS A 63 -3.22 18.48 6.81
CA LYS A 63 -2.19 19.48 6.46
C LYS A 63 -1.95 19.53 4.95
N LEU A 64 -1.88 18.37 4.29
CA LEU A 64 -1.75 18.30 2.83
C LEU A 64 -2.93 18.94 2.11
N LEU A 65 -4.17 18.64 2.57
CA LEU A 65 -5.37 19.25 2.01
C LEU A 65 -5.40 20.76 2.21
N ALA A 66 -4.98 21.26 3.37
CA ALA A 66 -4.89 22.69 3.66
C ALA A 66 -3.89 23.40 2.74
N ASN A 67 -2.82 22.72 2.37
CA ASN A 67 -1.82 23.20 1.41
C ASN A 67 -2.24 23.02 -0.06
N GLY A 68 -3.46 22.55 -0.32
CA GLY A 68 -3.98 22.35 -1.68
C GLY A 68 -3.45 21.10 -2.39
N PHE A 69 -2.90 20.12 -1.67
CA PHE A 69 -2.42 18.86 -2.24
C PHE A 69 -3.39 17.70 -1.97
N ASP A 70 -3.51 16.78 -2.92
CA ASP A 70 -4.25 15.53 -2.72
C ASP A 70 -3.40 14.52 -1.91
N PRO A 71 -3.86 14.09 -0.71
CA PRO A 71 -3.15 13.11 0.11
C PRO A 71 -2.94 11.75 -0.57
N ASN A 72 -3.85 11.33 -1.46
CA ASN A 72 -3.71 10.06 -2.19
C ASN A 72 -2.56 10.12 -3.20
N GLU A 73 -2.39 11.24 -3.88
CA GLU A 73 -1.31 11.44 -4.85
C GLU A 73 0.04 11.51 -4.15
N ASN A 74 0.12 12.24 -3.03
CA ASN A 74 1.33 12.27 -2.21
C ASN A 74 1.73 10.86 -1.73
N ARG A 75 0.75 10.05 -1.29
CA ARG A 75 1.02 8.65 -0.90
C ARG A 75 1.51 7.80 -2.07
N LYS A 76 0.98 8.03 -3.28
CA LYS A 76 1.42 7.32 -4.49
C LYS A 76 2.86 7.67 -4.84
N ALA A 77 3.20 8.97 -4.82
CA ALA A 77 4.55 9.46 -5.08
C ALA A 77 5.58 8.93 -4.08
N GLN A 78 5.23 8.87 -2.79
CA GLN A 78 6.12 8.28 -1.78
C GLN A 78 6.39 6.79 -2.03
N ARG A 79 5.36 6.03 -2.46
CA ARG A 79 5.53 4.61 -2.79
C ARG A 79 6.38 4.41 -4.03
N SER A 80 6.19 5.19 -5.09
CA SER A 80 7.04 5.08 -6.28
C SER A 80 8.49 5.42 -5.98
N ALA A 81 8.73 6.49 -5.22
CA ALA A 81 10.09 6.87 -4.79
C ALA A 81 10.76 5.77 -3.94
N GLN A 82 10.00 5.07 -3.10
CA GLN A 82 10.53 3.93 -2.33
C GLN A 82 10.91 2.76 -3.24
N THR A 83 10.05 2.43 -4.22
CA THR A 83 10.34 1.37 -5.21
C THR A 83 11.56 1.72 -6.06
N GLU A 84 11.65 2.96 -6.54
CA GLU A 84 12.80 3.43 -7.34
C GLU A 84 14.11 3.37 -6.55
N ARG A 85 14.11 3.76 -5.28
CA ARG A 85 15.28 3.64 -4.40
C ARG A 85 15.69 2.19 -4.18
N ALA A 86 14.73 1.26 -4.08
CA ALA A 86 15.04 -0.15 -3.95
C ALA A 86 15.64 -0.71 -5.25
N ALA A 87 15.09 -0.31 -6.40
CA ALA A 87 15.57 -0.72 -7.72
C ALA A 87 16.98 -0.17 -8.04
N ASN A 88 17.27 1.08 -7.65
CA ASN A 88 18.56 1.72 -7.86
C ASN A 88 19.51 1.58 -6.65
N SER A 89 19.37 0.52 -5.87
CA SER A 89 20.26 0.28 -4.73
C SER A 89 21.68 -0.10 -5.21
N PHE A 90 22.71 0.27 -4.43
CA PHE A 90 24.11 0.00 -4.77
C PHE A 90 24.36 -1.47 -5.11
N GLU A 91 23.71 -2.38 -4.39
CA GLU A 91 23.80 -3.82 -4.64
C GLU A 91 23.27 -4.19 -6.04
N VAL A 92 22.12 -3.67 -6.46
CA VAL A 92 21.54 -3.95 -7.78
C VAL A 92 22.46 -3.43 -8.88
N VAL A 93 22.95 -2.19 -8.74
CA VAL A 93 23.87 -1.58 -9.71
C VAL A 93 25.21 -2.33 -9.75
N ALA A 94 25.76 -2.76 -8.61
CA ALA A 94 27.00 -3.51 -8.54
C ALA A 94 26.87 -4.91 -9.17
N ARG A 95 25.74 -5.61 -8.94
CA ARG A 95 25.45 -6.90 -9.58
C ARG A 95 25.26 -6.76 -11.08
N GLU A 96 24.55 -5.75 -11.55
CA GLU A 96 24.40 -5.46 -12.99
C GLU A 96 25.73 -5.12 -13.65
N TRP A 97 26.57 -4.32 -12.98
CA TRP A 97 27.90 -3.99 -13.47
C TRP A 97 28.79 -5.23 -13.54
N PHE A 98 28.82 -6.03 -12.47
CA PHE A 98 29.60 -7.26 -12.41
C PHE A 98 29.17 -8.27 -13.48
N ALA A 99 27.87 -8.44 -13.72
CA ALA A 99 27.37 -9.31 -14.78
C ALA A 99 27.79 -8.85 -16.19
N LYS A 100 27.89 -7.53 -16.41
CA LYS A 100 28.34 -6.95 -17.71
C LYS A 100 29.85 -6.99 -17.92
N HIS A 101 30.63 -7.00 -16.84
CA HIS A 101 32.10 -6.85 -16.89
C HIS A 101 32.85 -8.08 -16.36
N SER A 102 32.14 -9.13 -15.92
CA SER A 102 32.78 -10.39 -15.59
C SER A 102 33.37 -11.00 -16.86
N PRO A 103 34.66 -11.38 -16.86
CA PRO A 103 35.19 -12.23 -17.90
C PRO A 103 34.39 -13.53 -17.91
N GLY A 104 34.05 -14.02 -19.10
CA GLY A 104 33.52 -15.37 -19.28
C GLY A 104 34.56 -16.44 -18.98
#